data_AF-A0A2J4Z193-F1
#
_entry.id   AF-A0A2J4Z193-F1
#
_cell.length_a   1.000
_cell.length_b   1.000
_cell.length_c   1.000
_cell.angle_alpha   90.00
_cell.angle_beta   90.00
_cell.angle_gamma   90.00
#
_symmetry.space_group_name_H-M   'P 1'
#
loop_
_entity.id
_entity.type
_entity.pdbx_description
1 polymer ?
#
loop_
_entity_poly.entity_id
_entity_poly.type
_entity_poly.pdbx_seq_one_letter_code
_entity_poly.pdbx_strand_id
1 'polypeptide(L)'
;MTIALEALDARYLSPQPRLNHTWLNAAIGEVLTQLDAMLPRFTAIFPAASATRGRYESVEKVDWTEGFWTGMLWLAWEVTGDDKYRAVAESLLDSFEERLDKQIKVDTHDLGFLYLLSCVNAWKLTGNLRARELALRAAELLYRRFNATAGVIQAWGDLNDPARQGRMIIDCNLNVPLLFWAANETGNQRWREAASRHLAQAARYLV
;
A
#
# COMPACT_ATOMS: atom_id res chain seq x y z
N MET A 1 33.97 -7.32 -9.20
CA MET A 1 33.22 -6.10 -8.86
C MET A 1 33.69 -5.65 -7.50
N THR A 2 34.31 -4.48 -7.38
CA THR A 2 34.78 -3.95 -6.10
C THR A 2 33.63 -3.18 -5.49
N ILE A 3 33.03 -3.68 -4.41
CA ILE A 3 31.97 -2.97 -3.68
C ILE A 3 32.65 -1.93 -2.80
N ALA A 4 32.37 -0.65 -3.04
CA ALA A 4 32.78 0.43 -2.15
C ALA A 4 31.77 0.49 -0.99
N LEU A 5 32.25 0.38 0.24
CA LEU A 5 31.44 0.58 1.44
C LEU A 5 31.60 2.04 1.88
N GLU A 6 30.50 2.79 1.93
CA GLU A 6 30.48 4.10 2.56
C GLU A 6 30.49 3.95 4.09
N ALA A 7 31.30 4.76 4.76
CA ALA A 7 31.29 4.83 6.21
C ALA A 7 29.96 5.45 6.67
N LEU A 8 29.27 4.77 7.60
CA LEU A 8 28.06 5.32 8.22
C LEU A 8 28.39 6.62 8.97
N ASP A 9 27.52 7.62 8.85
CA ASP A 9 27.60 8.85 9.63
C ASP A 9 27.61 8.54 11.14
N ALA A 10 28.46 9.23 11.89
CA ALA A 10 28.64 9.01 13.33
C ALA A 10 27.32 9.12 14.13
N ARG A 11 26.32 9.85 13.62
CA ARG A 11 24.97 9.92 14.22
C ARG A 11 24.29 8.56 14.39
N TYR A 12 24.62 7.58 13.53
CA TYR A 12 24.08 6.22 13.60
C TYR A 12 24.77 5.37 14.67
N LEU A 13 25.91 5.81 15.19
CA LEU A 13 26.65 5.17 16.27
C LEU A 13 26.31 5.78 17.63
N SER A 14 25.72 6.97 17.66
CA SER A 14 25.29 7.64 18.89
C SER A 14 24.15 6.87 19.58
N PRO A 15 24.26 6.61 20.89
CA PRO A 15 23.17 6.00 21.67
C PRO A 15 21.92 6.86 21.56
N GLN A 16 20.84 6.28 21.03
CA GLN A 16 19.55 6.94 20.99
C GLN A 16 18.82 6.75 22.33
N PRO A 17 18.10 7.76 22.82
CA PRO A 17 17.26 7.59 24.00
C PRO A 17 16.26 6.45 23.75
N ARG A 18 16.05 5.60 24.76
CA ARG A 18 15.08 4.50 24.64
C ARG A 18 13.68 5.08 24.46
N LEU A 19 12.98 4.63 23.42
CA LEU A 19 11.58 4.95 23.22
C LEU A 19 10.77 4.36 24.38
N ASN A 20 9.88 5.17 24.95
CA ASN A 20 8.97 4.77 26.04
C ASN A 20 7.54 5.18 25.70
N HIS A 21 6.58 4.75 26.51
CA HIS A 21 5.16 5.04 26.28
C HIS A 21 4.84 6.54 26.27
N THR A 22 5.52 7.35 27.08
CA THR A 22 5.32 8.81 27.09
C THR A 22 5.70 9.42 25.75
N TRP A 23 6.86 9.06 25.21
CA TRP A 23 7.30 9.51 23.89
C TRP A 23 6.35 9.03 22.79
N LEU A 24 5.95 7.74 22.83
CA LEU A 24 5.06 7.16 21.82
C LEU A 24 3.70 7.88 21.80
N ASN A 25 3.12 8.14 22.96
CA ASN A 25 1.84 8.85 23.06
C ASN A 25 1.95 10.29 22.56
N ALA A 26 3.06 10.99 22.86
CA ALA A 26 3.30 12.33 22.35
C ALA A 26 3.42 12.32 20.81
N ALA A 27 4.20 11.39 20.25
CA ALA A 27 4.37 11.26 18.80
C ALA A 27 3.06 10.92 18.08
N ILE A 28 2.23 10.02 18.65
CA ILE A 28 0.89 9.73 18.12
C ILE A 28 0.02 10.99 18.17
N GLY A 29 0.02 11.74 19.28
CA GLY A 29 -0.73 12.98 19.41
C GLY A 29 -0.35 14.04 18.36
N GLU A 30 0.94 14.18 18.08
CA GLU A 30 1.44 15.06 17.01
C GLU A 30 0.93 14.60 15.64
N VAL A 31 1.00 13.30 15.32
CA VAL A 31 0.47 12.75 14.07
C VAL A 31 -1.03 12.98 13.95
N LEU A 32 -1.82 12.72 14.99
CA LEU A 32 -3.27 12.94 15.00
C LEU A 32 -3.62 14.41 14.77
N THR A 33 -2.84 15.34 15.33
CA THR A 33 -3.01 16.79 15.07
C THR A 33 -2.81 17.13 13.59
N GLN A 34 -1.83 16.50 12.93
CA GLN A 34 -1.61 16.70 11.49
C GLN A 34 -2.71 16.05 10.64
N LEU A 35 -3.16 14.84 11.01
CA LEU A 35 -4.29 14.19 10.33
C LEU A 35 -5.56 15.04 10.43
N ASP A 36 -5.85 15.59 11.60
CA ASP A 36 -7.00 16.47 11.82
C ASP A 36 -6.93 17.75 10.98
N ALA A 37 -5.73 18.33 10.82
CA ALA A 37 -5.52 19.47 9.95
C ALA A 37 -5.67 19.12 8.45
N MET A 38 -5.36 17.89 8.06
CA MET A 38 -5.46 17.40 6.69
C MET A 38 -6.88 16.94 6.31
N LEU A 39 -7.64 16.41 7.26
CA LEU A 39 -8.96 15.80 7.07
C LEU A 39 -9.91 16.66 6.21
N PRO A 40 -10.16 17.95 6.52
CA PRO A 40 -11.12 18.76 5.76
C PRO A 40 -10.81 18.86 4.26
N ARG A 41 -9.55 18.69 3.86
CA ARG A 41 -9.12 18.77 2.45
C ARG A 41 -9.19 17.41 1.74
N PHE A 42 -8.98 16.32 2.46
CA PHE A 42 -8.78 14.98 1.89
C PHE A 42 -9.89 14.00 2.27
N THR A 43 -11.14 14.48 2.20
CA THR A 43 -12.35 13.68 2.47
C THR A 43 -12.86 12.90 1.26
N ALA A 44 -12.68 13.46 0.06
CA ALA A 44 -13.10 12.88 -1.22
C ALA A 44 -11.95 12.74 -2.23
N ILE A 45 -10.77 13.26 -1.88
CA ILE A 45 -9.56 13.27 -2.70
C ILE A 45 -8.37 12.91 -1.81
N PHE A 46 -7.22 12.61 -2.43
CA PHE A 46 -6.04 12.13 -1.73
C PHE A 46 -4.91 13.17 -1.73
N PRO A 47 -4.01 13.13 -0.72
CA PRO A 47 -2.76 13.87 -0.76
C PRO A 47 -1.82 13.29 -1.81
N ALA A 48 -1.05 14.15 -2.47
CA ALA A 48 0.02 13.74 -3.37
C ALA A 48 1.10 12.91 -2.65
N ALA A 49 1.89 12.15 -3.41
CA ALA A 49 2.95 11.30 -2.85
C ALA A 49 4.01 12.06 -2.03
N SER A 50 4.17 13.36 -2.27
CA SER A 50 5.11 14.21 -1.52
C SER A 50 4.56 15.62 -1.31
N ALA A 51 5.04 16.27 -0.25
CA ALA A 51 4.70 17.65 0.06
C ALA A 51 5.60 18.62 -0.70
N THR A 52 5.01 19.66 -1.25
CA THR A 52 5.75 20.79 -1.84
C THR A 52 5.65 21.96 -0.88
N ARG A 53 6.81 22.48 -0.42
CA ARG A 53 6.88 23.60 0.55
C ARG A 53 6.05 23.34 1.82
N GLY A 54 6.14 22.12 2.36
CA GLY A 54 5.47 21.73 3.60
C GLY A 54 3.96 21.51 3.48
N ARG A 55 3.40 21.45 2.26
CA ARG A 55 1.99 21.15 2.04
C ARG A 55 1.81 20.07 0.98
N TYR A 56 0.96 19.09 1.29
CA TYR A 56 0.50 18.15 0.28
C TYR A 56 -0.47 18.84 -0.67
N GLU A 57 -0.23 18.70 -1.96
CA GLU A 57 -1.21 19.05 -2.98
C GLU A 57 -2.25 17.94 -3.10
N SER A 58 -3.42 18.25 -3.66
CA SER A 58 -4.40 17.23 -4.00
C SER A 58 -4.01 16.58 -5.31
N VAL A 59 -4.08 15.25 -5.38
CA VAL A 59 -3.97 14.54 -6.64
C VAL A 59 -5.31 14.59 -7.37
N GLU A 60 -5.39 15.38 -8.45
CA GLU A 60 -6.48 15.27 -9.44
C GLU A 60 -6.33 14.01 -10.31
N LYS A 61 -5.11 13.46 -10.38
CA LYS A 61 -4.78 12.26 -11.14
C LYS A 61 -4.37 11.18 -10.14
N VAL A 62 -5.18 10.13 -10.06
CA VAL A 62 -4.89 8.88 -9.35
C VAL A 62 -3.42 8.43 -9.51
N ASP A 63 -2.77 7.94 -8.46
CA ASP A 63 -1.36 7.51 -8.39
C ASP A 63 -1.21 6.15 -7.67
N TRP A 64 -0.03 5.79 -7.12
CA TRP A 64 0.19 4.54 -6.36
C TRP A 64 0.06 4.73 -4.83
N THR A 65 -0.17 5.95 -4.34
CA THR A 65 -0.03 6.30 -2.92
C THR A 65 -1.33 6.52 -2.15
N GLU A 66 -2.51 6.43 -2.77
CA GLU A 66 -3.77 6.76 -2.10
C GLU A 66 -4.08 5.84 -0.90
N GLY A 67 -3.70 4.57 -1.03
CA GLY A 67 -3.88 3.59 0.05
C GLY A 67 -3.19 4.00 1.35
N PHE A 68 -2.08 4.75 1.30
CA PHE A 68 -1.39 5.21 2.50
C PHE A 68 -2.20 6.24 3.29
N TRP A 69 -2.89 7.17 2.62
CA TRP A 69 -3.77 8.12 3.29
C TRP A 69 -4.89 7.38 4.02
N THR A 70 -5.60 6.50 3.32
CA THR A 70 -6.67 5.69 3.93
C THR A 70 -6.14 4.79 5.05
N GLY A 71 -4.94 4.22 4.90
CA GLY A 71 -4.28 3.41 5.93
C GLY A 71 -3.98 4.21 7.20
N MET A 72 -3.52 5.47 7.06
CA MET A 72 -3.32 6.35 8.22
C MET A 72 -4.63 6.67 8.94
N LEU A 73 -5.74 6.84 8.20
CA LEU A 73 -7.06 7.04 8.80
C LEU A 73 -7.55 5.80 9.56
N TRP A 74 -7.33 4.60 9.02
CA TRP A 74 -7.66 3.37 9.73
C TRP A 74 -6.84 3.21 11.02
N LEU A 75 -5.54 3.47 10.97
CA LEU A 75 -4.69 3.46 12.16
C LEU A 75 -5.14 4.50 13.19
N ALA A 76 -5.50 5.71 12.74
CA ALA A 76 -6.01 6.76 13.62
C ALA A 76 -7.31 6.33 14.31
N TRP A 77 -8.22 5.67 13.58
CA TRP A 77 -9.45 5.11 14.16
C TRP A 77 -9.16 3.98 15.16
N GLU A 78 -8.26 3.04 14.86
CA GLU A 78 -7.89 1.97 15.79
C GLU A 78 -7.29 2.51 17.10
N VAL A 79 -6.49 3.58 17.01
CA VAL A 79 -5.83 4.18 18.18
C VAL A 79 -6.80 5.02 19.02
N THR A 80 -7.75 5.71 18.39
CA THR A 80 -8.59 6.72 19.07
C THR A 80 -10.04 6.30 19.29
N GLY A 81 -10.59 5.43 18.45
CA GLY A 81 -12.01 5.14 18.34
C GLY A 81 -12.84 6.30 17.77
N ASP A 82 -12.22 7.38 17.26
CA ASP A 82 -12.93 8.56 16.76
C ASP A 82 -13.48 8.33 15.35
N ASP A 83 -14.82 8.21 15.25
CA ASP A 83 -15.52 7.85 14.02
C ASP A 83 -15.32 8.84 12.86
N LYS A 84 -14.79 10.05 13.10
CA LYS A 84 -14.44 10.97 12.01
C LYS A 84 -13.42 10.37 11.03
N TYR A 85 -12.46 9.59 11.54
CA TYR A 85 -11.44 8.95 10.71
C TYR A 85 -12.04 7.82 9.89
N ARG A 86 -12.85 6.96 10.52
CA ARG A 86 -13.58 5.89 9.86
C ARG A 86 -14.50 6.43 8.77
N ALA A 87 -15.27 7.48 9.06
CA ALA A 87 -16.22 8.07 8.12
C ALA A 87 -15.52 8.50 6.82
N VAL A 88 -14.35 9.14 6.92
CA VAL A 88 -13.57 9.53 5.75
C VAL A 88 -12.91 8.31 5.08
N ALA A 89 -12.39 7.36 5.84
CA ALA A 89 -11.80 6.15 5.26
C ALA A 89 -12.82 5.33 4.45
N GLU A 90 -14.06 5.23 4.92
CA GLU A 90 -15.16 4.55 4.20
C GLU A 90 -15.67 5.37 3.01
N SER A 91 -15.72 6.71 3.09
CA SER A 91 -16.15 7.54 1.94
C SER A 91 -15.18 7.44 0.75
N LEU A 92 -13.90 7.18 1.00
CA LEU A 92 -12.90 7.01 -0.06
C LEU A 92 -13.03 5.68 -0.83
N LEU A 93 -13.86 4.74 -0.37
CA LEU A 93 -14.13 3.48 -1.10
C LEU A 93 -14.71 3.73 -2.50
N ASP A 94 -15.47 4.80 -2.67
CA ASP A 94 -16.04 5.18 -3.97
C ASP A 94 -14.95 5.44 -5.01
N SER A 95 -13.84 6.07 -4.60
CA SER A 95 -12.71 6.31 -5.50
C SER A 95 -11.96 5.02 -5.86
N PHE A 96 -11.81 4.10 -4.90
CA PHE A 96 -11.21 2.79 -5.14
C PHE A 96 -12.09 1.90 -6.03
N GLU A 97 -13.41 1.99 -5.91
CA GLU A 97 -14.35 1.30 -6.79
C GLU A 97 -14.32 1.88 -8.20
N GLU A 98 -14.42 3.21 -8.34
CA GLU A 98 -14.33 3.89 -9.63
C GLU A 98 -13.04 3.53 -10.38
N ARG A 99 -11.91 3.49 -9.67
CA ARG A 99 -10.62 3.05 -10.21
C ARG A 99 -10.71 1.66 -10.84
N LEU A 100 -11.36 0.70 -10.19
CA LEU A 100 -11.51 -0.66 -10.71
C LEU A 100 -12.53 -0.71 -11.86
N ASP A 101 -13.69 -0.06 -11.71
CA ASP A 101 -14.76 -0.08 -12.70
C ASP A 101 -14.32 0.54 -14.03
N LYS A 102 -13.59 1.66 -13.96
CA LYS A 102 -13.10 2.39 -15.12
C LYS A 102 -11.67 2.00 -15.53
N GLN A 103 -11.08 1.00 -14.87
CA GLN A 103 -9.71 0.50 -15.14
C GLN A 103 -8.64 1.60 -15.12
N ILE A 104 -8.73 2.54 -14.17
CA ILE A 104 -7.87 3.73 -14.14
C ILE A 104 -6.54 3.39 -13.46
N LYS A 105 -5.44 3.32 -14.23
CA LYS A 105 -4.10 3.01 -13.71
C LYS A 105 -4.00 1.72 -12.88
N VAL A 106 -4.77 0.70 -13.26
CA VAL A 106 -4.74 -0.61 -12.61
C VAL A 106 -3.63 -1.53 -13.17
N ASP A 107 -2.95 -1.13 -14.25
CA ASP A 107 -1.83 -1.85 -14.86
C ASP A 107 -0.51 -1.69 -14.09
N THR A 108 -0.57 -1.92 -12.78
CA THR A 108 0.57 -1.79 -11.85
C THR A 108 0.55 -2.92 -10.82
N HIS A 109 1.71 -3.26 -10.28
CA HIS A 109 1.83 -4.09 -9.08
C HIS A 109 1.41 -3.37 -7.79
N ASP A 110 1.31 -2.05 -7.80
CA ASP A 110 1.02 -1.22 -6.61
C ASP A 110 -0.41 -1.37 -6.09
N LEU A 111 -1.22 -2.26 -6.70
CA LEU A 111 -2.54 -2.62 -6.20
C LEU A 111 -2.50 -3.12 -4.75
N GLY A 112 -1.38 -3.69 -4.30
CA GLY A 112 -1.21 -4.04 -2.89
C GLY A 112 -1.18 -2.81 -1.99
N PHE A 113 -0.35 -1.81 -2.26
CA PHE A 113 -0.33 -0.55 -1.51
C PHE A 113 -1.69 0.12 -1.49
N LEU A 114 -2.38 0.10 -2.63
CA LEU A 114 -3.67 0.75 -2.79
C LEU A 114 -4.77 0.07 -2.00
N TYR A 115 -4.94 -1.25 -2.13
CA TYR A 115 -6.12 -1.97 -1.63
C TYR A 115 -5.88 -2.72 -0.31
N LEU A 116 -4.64 -3.06 0.04
CA LEU A 116 -4.32 -3.67 1.34
C LEU A 116 -4.49 -2.66 2.48
N LEU A 117 -4.03 -1.42 2.27
CA LEU A 117 -4.08 -0.36 3.28
C LEU A 117 -5.46 0.29 3.40
N SER A 118 -6.28 0.21 2.33
CA SER A 118 -7.63 0.77 2.29
C SER A 118 -8.71 -0.30 2.50
N CYS A 119 -9.10 -1.02 1.44
CA CYS A 119 -10.24 -1.92 1.39
C CYS A 119 -10.07 -3.14 2.29
N VAL A 120 -8.87 -3.74 2.38
CA VAL A 120 -8.64 -4.87 3.28
C VAL A 120 -8.74 -4.43 4.75
N ASN A 121 -8.23 -3.26 5.11
CA ASN A 121 -8.37 -2.73 6.46
C ASN A 121 -9.84 -2.42 6.77
N ALA A 122 -10.58 -1.78 5.85
CA ALA A 122 -12.02 -1.57 6.01
C ALA A 122 -12.77 -2.89 6.27
N TRP A 123 -12.48 -3.95 5.49
CA TRP A 123 -13.06 -5.27 5.71
C TRP A 123 -12.72 -5.83 7.10
N LYS A 124 -11.43 -5.87 7.46
CA LYS A 124 -10.96 -6.48 8.72
C LYS A 124 -11.49 -5.76 9.95
N LEU A 125 -11.58 -4.44 9.88
CA LEU A 125 -11.91 -3.58 11.00
C LEU A 125 -13.42 -3.43 11.22
N THR A 126 -14.21 -3.43 10.15
CA THR A 126 -15.65 -3.12 10.24
C THR A 126 -16.56 -4.21 9.68
N GLY A 127 -16.01 -5.24 9.03
CA GLY A 127 -16.81 -6.26 8.33
C GLY A 127 -17.45 -5.75 7.04
N ASN A 128 -16.95 -4.65 6.46
CA ASN A 128 -17.51 -4.06 5.25
C ASN A 128 -17.35 -4.98 4.02
N LEU A 129 -18.46 -5.62 3.61
CA LEU A 129 -18.49 -6.60 2.51
C LEU A 129 -18.13 -5.99 1.16
N ARG A 130 -18.56 -4.74 0.89
CA ARG A 130 -18.19 -4.00 -0.33
C ARG A 130 -16.67 -3.85 -0.40
N ALA A 131 -16.03 -3.44 0.70
CA ALA A 131 -14.58 -3.31 0.74
C ALA A 131 -13.86 -4.65 0.51
N ARG A 132 -14.39 -5.75 1.07
CA ARG A 132 -13.87 -7.09 0.80
C ARG A 132 -13.91 -7.43 -0.69
N GLU A 133 -15.03 -7.19 -1.36
CA GLU A 133 -15.20 -7.45 -2.79
C GLU A 133 -14.24 -6.62 -3.64
N LEU A 134 -14.08 -5.33 -3.33
CA LEU A 134 -13.12 -4.44 -4.01
C LEU A 134 -11.68 -4.95 -3.86
N ALA A 135 -11.29 -5.35 -2.65
CA ALA A 135 -9.95 -5.90 -2.41
C ALA A 135 -9.70 -7.22 -3.16
N LEU A 136 -10.70 -8.11 -3.26
CA LEU A 136 -10.60 -9.35 -4.04
C LEU A 136 -10.49 -9.07 -5.55
N ARG A 137 -11.25 -8.09 -6.07
CA ARG A 137 -11.13 -7.63 -7.46
C ARG A 137 -9.72 -7.09 -7.75
N ALA A 138 -9.16 -6.30 -6.84
CA ALA A 138 -7.79 -5.80 -6.96
C ALA A 138 -6.74 -6.92 -6.88
N ALA A 139 -6.94 -7.92 -6.01
CA ALA A 139 -6.06 -9.09 -5.92
C ALA A 139 -6.06 -9.90 -7.23
N GLU A 140 -7.21 -10.05 -7.87
CA GLU A 140 -7.31 -10.69 -9.19
C GLU A 140 -6.54 -9.91 -10.27
N LEU A 141 -6.65 -8.58 -10.31
CA LEU A 141 -5.86 -7.76 -11.24
C LEU A 141 -4.36 -7.87 -10.97
N LEU A 142 -3.93 -7.88 -9.71
CA LEU A 142 -2.53 -8.08 -9.33
C LEU A 142 -2.04 -9.47 -9.77
N TYR A 143 -2.84 -10.52 -9.56
CA TYR A 143 -2.52 -11.88 -9.95
C TYR A 143 -2.37 -12.03 -11.47
N ARG A 144 -3.16 -11.32 -12.30
CA ARG A 144 -3.02 -11.34 -13.76
C ARG A 144 -1.65 -10.86 -14.24
N ARG A 145 -0.93 -10.08 -13.43
CA ARG A 145 0.44 -9.64 -13.72
C ARG A 145 1.49 -10.71 -13.41
N PHE A 146 1.10 -11.86 -12.86
CA PHE A 146 2.01 -12.96 -12.58
C PHE A 146 2.46 -13.66 -13.86
N ASN A 147 3.76 -13.59 -14.14
CA ASN A 147 4.39 -14.34 -15.21
C ASN A 147 4.84 -15.71 -14.68
N ALA A 148 4.14 -16.77 -15.09
CA ALA A 148 4.43 -18.12 -14.62
C ALA A 148 5.76 -18.70 -15.15
N THR A 149 6.32 -18.19 -16.24
CA THR A 149 7.63 -18.63 -16.75
C THR A 149 8.75 -18.04 -15.90
N ALA A 150 8.71 -16.73 -15.66
CA ALA A 150 9.67 -16.04 -14.82
C ALA A 150 9.45 -16.27 -13.31
N GLY A 151 8.23 -16.62 -12.91
CA GLY A 151 7.84 -16.78 -11.50
C GLY A 151 7.74 -15.45 -10.75
N VAL A 152 7.44 -14.35 -11.44
CA VAL A 152 7.38 -13.00 -10.85
C VAL A 152 6.10 -12.28 -11.24
N ILE A 153 5.63 -11.40 -10.36
CA ILE A 153 4.62 -10.39 -10.67
C ILE A 153 5.32 -9.22 -11.38
N GLN A 154 4.87 -8.88 -12.58
CA GLN A 154 5.44 -7.80 -13.38
C GLN A 154 5.06 -6.43 -12.81
N ALA A 155 6.06 -5.58 -12.59
CA ALA A 155 5.90 -4.31 -11.87
C ALA A 155 4.93 -3.34 -12.57
N TRP A 156 5.17 -3.00 -13.83
CA TRP A 156 4.36 -2.04 -14.58
C TRP A 156 4.44 -2.27 -16.09
N GLY A 157 3.60 -1.54 -16.83
CA GLY A 157 3.54 -1.59 -18.28
C GLY A 157 2.78 -2.79 -18.84
N ASP A 158 2.74 -2.85 -20.17
CA ASP A 158 2.08 -3.91 -20.94
C ASP A 158 2.74 -5.27 -20.66
N LEU A 159 1.90 -6.28 -20.41
CA LEU A 159 2.33 -7.65 -20.15
C LEU A 159 2.87 -8.36 -21.41
N ASN A 160 2.54 -7.82 -22.59
CA ASN A 160 2.97 -8.32 -23.88
C ASN A 160 4.21 -7.61 -24.45
N ASP A 161 4.70 -6.55 -23.78
CA ASP A 161 5.92 -5.85 -24.19
C ASP A 161 7.16 -6.71 -23.85
N PRO A 162 7.86 -7.30 -24.83
CA PRO A 162 8.99 -8.18 -24.56
C PRO A 162 10.16 -7.47 -23.87
N ALA A 163 10.27 -6.14 -23.99
CA ALA A 163 11.33 -5.36 -23.36
C ALA A 163 11.11 -5.16 -21.85
N ARG A 164 9.88 -5.33 -21.37
CA ARG A 164 9.50 -5.12 -19.97
C ARG A 164 8.95 -6.38 -19.29
N GLN A 165 8.64 -7.40 -20.08
CA GLN A 165 8.07 -8.65 -19.59
C GLN A 165 8.98 -9.28 -18.51
N GLY A 166 8.38 -9.63 -17.37
CA GLY A 166 9.11 -10.25 -16.26
C GLY A 166 9.99 -9.28 -15.47
N ARG A 167 9.91 -7.96 -15.70
CA ARG A 167 10.53 -6.97 -14.82
C ARG A 167 9.85 -6.99 -13.45
N MET A 168 10.64 -7.25 -12.41
CA MET A 168 10.25 -7.07 -11.01
C MET A 168 11.05 -5.94 -10.36
N ILE A 169 10.47 -5.31 -9.33
CA ILE A 169 11.09 -4.29 -8.49
C ILE A 169 10.86 -4.71 -7.03
N ILE A 170 11.78 -4.35 -6.13
CA ILE A 170 11.83 -4.86 -4.75
C ILE A 170 10.59 -4.49 -3.91
N ASP A 171 9.98 -3.34 -4.16
CA ASP A 171 8.74 -2.87 -3.53
C ASP A 171 7.52 -3.77 -3.83
N CYS A 172 7.57 -4.57 -4.89
CA CYS A 172 6.55 -5.58 -5.18
C CYS A 172 6.38 -6.59 -4.02
N ASN A 173 7.42 -6.80 -3.20
CA ASN A 173 7.34 -7.62 -1.99
C ASN A 173 6.34 -7.08 -0.96
N LEU A 174 6.06 -5.77 -0.96
CA LEU A 174 5.03 -5.15 -0.12
C LEU A 174 3.63 -5.22 -0.75
N ASN A 175 3.54 -5.59 -2.02
CA ASN A 175 2.28 -5.72 -2.74
C ASN A 175 1.70 -7.14 -2.72
N VAL A 176 2.56 -8.17 -2.70
CA VAL A 176 2.13 -9.57 -2.65
C VAL A 176 1.36 -10.00 -1.38
N PRO A 177 1.43 -9.31 -0.22
CA PRO A 177 0.55 -9.59 0.90
C PRO A 177 -0.94 -9.48 0.56
N LEU A 178 -1.33 -8.69 -0.45
CA LEU A 178 -2.70 -8.67 -0.97
C LEU A 178 -3.13 -10.05 -1.50
N LEU A 179 -2.24 -10.74 -2.24
CA LEU A 179 -2.52 -12.08 -2.75
C LEU A 179 -2.55 -13.12 -1.64
N PHE A 180 -1.69 -13.02 -0.62
CA PHE A 180 -1.75 -13.89 0.54
C PHE A 180 -3.05 -13.72 1.33
N TRP A 181 -3.47 -12.47 1.56
CA TRP A 181 -4.76 -12.17 2.19
C TRP A 181 -5.91 -12.77 1.38
N ALA A 182 -5.94 -12.49 0.08
CA ALA A 182 -7.01 -12.97 -0.80
C ALA A 182 -7.05 -14.51 -0.85
N ALA A 183 -5.89 -15.18 -0.83
CA ALA A 183 -5.80 -16.63 -0.77
C ALA A 183 -6.36 -17.20 0.55
N ASN A 184 -6.10 -16.53 1.68
CA ASN A 184 -6.70 -16.89 2.97
C ASN A 184 -8.23 -16.73 2.95
N GLU A 185 -8.72 -15.64 2.36
CA GLU A 185 -10.16 -15.32 2.33
C GLU A 185 -10.99 -16.26 1.44
N THR A 186 -10.37 -16.87 0.44
CA THR A 186 -11.07 -17.63 -0.62
C THR A 186 -10.66 -19.10 -0.71
N GLY A 187 -9.53 -19.47 -0.10
CA GLY A 187 -8.90 -20.77 -0.30
C GLY A 187 -8.17 -20.93 -1.64
N ASN A 188 -8.06 -19.88 -2.47
CA ASN A 188 -7.41 -19.95 -3.77
C ASN A 188 -5.87 -20.09 -3.64
N GLN A 189 -5.37 -21.32 -3.80
CA GLN A 189 -3.94 -21.61 -3.68
C GLN A 189 -3.07 -20.97 -4.77
N ARG A 190 -3.62 -20.68 -5.96
CA ARG A 190 -2.85 -20.08 -7.06
C ARG A 190 -2.31 -18.70 -6.69
N TRP A 191 -3.08 -17.91 -5.93
CA TRP A 191 -2.65 -16.61 -5.44
C TRP A 191 -1.50 -16.73 -4.44
N ARG A 192 -1.57 -17.71 -3.53
CA ARG A 192 -0.48 -18.01 -2.58
C ARG A 192 0.78 -18.47 -3.29
N GLU A 193 0.65 -19.37 -4.27
CA GLU A 193 1.76 -19.87 -5.07
C GLU A 193 2.44 -18.76 -5.85
N ALA A 194 1.69 -17.90 -6.53
CA ALA A 194 2.22 -16.75 -7.26
C ALA A 194 3.01 -15.79 -6.36
N ALA A 195 2.44 -15.42 -5.21
CA ALA A 195 3.10 -14.59 -4.21
C ALA A 195 4.41 -15.22 -3.69
N SER A 196 4.36 -16.51 -3.34
CA SER A 196 5.52 -17.23 -2.80
C SER A 196 6.64 -17.35 -3.83
N ARG A 197 6.29 -17.62 -5.09
CA ARG A 197 7.26 -17.68 -6.20
C ARG A 197 7.91 -16.33 -6.46
N HIS A 198 7.13 -15.25 -6.45
CA HIS A 198 7.68 -13.91 -6.60
C HIS A 198 8.67 -13.57 -5.49
N LEU A 199 8.32 -13.82 -4.23
CA LEU A 199 9.23 -13.57 -3.09
C LEU A 199 10.52 -14.38 -3.20
N ALA A 200 10.44 -15.65 -3.63
CA ALA A 200 11.62 -16.49 -3.82
C ALA A 200 12.54 -15.93 -4.93
N GLN A 201 11.98 -15.39 -6.01
CA GLN A 201 12.77 -14.75 -7.07
C GLN A 201 13.39 -13.43 -6.59
N ALA A 202 12.62 -12.60 -5.89
CA ALA A 202 13.12 -11.34 -5.34
C ALA A 202 14.29 -11.59 -4.37
N ALA A 203 14.16 -12.55 -3.46
CA ALA A 203 15.22 -12.92 -2.52
C ALA A 203 16.48 -13.47 -3.21
N ARG A 204 16.35 -14.11 -4.37
CA ARG A 204 17.47 -14.68 -5.12
C ARG A 204 18.23 -13.65 -5.96
N TYR A 205 17.52 -12.65 -6.51
CA TYR A 205 18.08 -11.79 -7.56
C TYR A 205 18.13 -10.31 -7.22
N LEU A 206 17.42 -9.84 -6.18
CA LEU A 206 17.39 -8.42 -5.78
C LEU A 206 18.11 -8.15 -4.44
N VAL A 207 18.40 -9.19 -3.65
CA VAL A 207 19.11 -9.14 -2.36
C VAL A 207 20.42 -9.91 -2.49
#